data_AF-A0A7S0T7S9-F1
#
_entry.id   AF-A0A7S0T7S9-F1
#
_cell.length_a   1.000
_cell.length_b   1.000
_cell.length_c   1.000
_cell.angle_alpha   90.00
_cell.angle_beta   90.00
_cell.angle_gamma   90.00
#
_symmetry.space_group_name_H-M   'P 1'
#
loop_
_entity.id
_entity.type
_entity.pdbx_description
1 polymer ?
#
loop_
_entity_poly.entity_id
_entity_poly.type
_entity_poly.pdbx_seq_one_letter_code
_entity_poly.pdbx_strand_id
1 'polypeptide(L)'
;AVKNIQRTLLIMGRRAETVESVPCGNTVGLVGLDQFLIKSGTITDLEEAFPLKDMKYSVSPVVRVAVEPKNPSDLPKLVEGLKRLAKSDPLVQCFTEESGEHVIAGCGELHIEICLKDLQQDFMNGADIRVSNPVVSYRE
;
A
#
# COMPACT_ATOMS: atom_id res chain seq x y z
N ALA A 1 -21.11 6.37 0.97
CA ALA A 1 -21.87 5.86 2.13
C ALA A 1 -21.20 6.36 3.40
N VAL A 2 -21.94 6.98 4.31
CA VAL A 2 -21.42 7.44 5.60
C VAL A 2 -20.96 6.22 6.39
N LYS A 3 -19.73 6.24 6.90
CA LYS A 3 -19.12 5.14 7.65
C LYS A 3 -18.59 5.65 8.97
N ASN A 4 -18.78 4.86 10.02
CA ASN A 4 -18.30 5.20 11.36
C ASN A 4 -16.81 4.87 11.48
N ILE A 5 -16.04 5.84 11.97
CA ILE A 5 -14.65 5.63 12.40
C ILE A 5 -14.70 4.89 13.73
N GLN A 6 -13.98 3.77 13.84
CA GLN A 6 -14.08 2.92 15.02
C GLN A 6 -13.31 3.49 16.20
N ARG A 7 -12.07 3.94 15.96
CA ARG A 7 -11.19 4.49 16.99
C ARG A 7 -10.27 5.55 16.41
N THR A 8 -9.96 6.54 17.22
CA THR A 8 -8.93 7.55 16.95
C THR A 8 -7.78 7.33 17.90
N LEU A 9 -6.57 7.29 17.36
CA LEU A 9 -5.34 6.99 18.08
C LEU A 9 -4.37 8.16 17.98
N LEU A 10 -3.79 8.54 19.12
CA LEU A 10 -2.63 9.42 19.15
C LEU A 10 -1.36 8.56 19.17
N ILE A 11 -0.58 8.64 18.10
CA ILE A 11 0.63 7.82 17.91
C ILE A 11 1.84 8.61 18.41
N MET A 12 2.45 8.14 19.50
CA MET A 12 3.65 8.69 20.12
C MET A 12 4.83 7.71 19.96
N GLY A 13 5.25 7.50 18.71
CA GLY A 13 6.30 6.54 18.37
C GLY A 13 5.87 5.10 18.62
N ARG A 14 6.34 4.49 19.72
CA ARG A 14 5.98 3.10 20.07
C ARG A 14 4.66 2.98 20.85
N ARG A 15 4.17 4.07 21.43
CA ARG A 15 2.91 4.08 22.21
C ARG A 15 1.79 4.62 21.35
N ALA A 16 0.64 3.97 21.39
CA ALA A 16 -0.58 4.46 20.77
C ALA A 16 -1.66 4.53 21.85
N GLU A 17 -2.20 5.73 22.07
CA GLU A 17 -3.27 5.97 23.05
C GLU A 17 -4.58 6.25 22.32
N THR A 18 -5.67 5.65 22.80
CA THR A 18 -7.00 5.91 22.23
C THR A 18 -7.55 7.19 22.81
N VAL A 19 -7.97 8.10 21.94
CA VAL A 19 -8.51 9.42 22.32
C VAL A 19 -9.92 9.56 21.74
N GLU A 20 -10.83 10.18 22.50
CA GLU A 20 -12.23 10.38 22.08
C GLU A 20 -12.37 11.52 21.06
N SER A 21 -11.57 12.59 21.22
CA SER A 21 -11.59 13.74 20.33
C SER A 21 -10.19 14.34 20.19
N VAL A 22 -9.97 15.02 19.07
CA VAL A 22 -8.66 15.56 18.67
C VAL A 22 -8.88 16.98 18.12
N PRO A 23 -8.17 18.00 18.62
CA PRO A 23 -8.27 19.34 18.07
C PRO A 23 -7.60 19.46 16.69
N CYS A 24 -7.97 20.48 15.92
CA CYS A 24 -7.39 20.73 14.61
C CYS A 24 -5.87 20.96 14.67
N GLY A 25 -5.15 20.56 13.61
CA GLY A 25 -3.70 20.71 13.49
C GLY A 25 -2.86 19.55 14.04
N ASN A 26 -3.49 18.50 14.58
CA ASN A 26 -2.78 17.32 15.08
C ASN A 26 -2.74 16.17 14.07
N THR A 27 -1.70 15.34 14.15
CA THR A 27 -1.59 14.09 13.40
C THR A 27 -2.13 12.93 14.22
N VAL A 28 -3.10 12.19 13.68
CA VAL A 28 -3.74 11.07 14.37
C VAL A 28 -3.92 9.87 13.48
N GLY A 29 -3.87 8.69 14.09
CA GLY A 29 -4.20 7.42 13.44
C GLY A 29 -5.71 7.16 13.52
N LEU A 30 -6.30 6.78 12.39
CA LEU A 30 -7.71 6.40 12.31
C LEU A 30 -7.82 4.91 12.05
N VAL A 31 -8.64 4.22 12.84
CA VAL A 31 -8.87 2.78 12.69
C VAL A 31 -10.23 2.53 12.05
N GLY A 32 -10.27 1.63 11.06
CA GLY A 32 -11.48 1.22 10.35
C GLY A 32 -11.68 1.83 8.97
N LEU A 33 -10.73 2.64 8.49
CA LEU A 33 -10.79 3.28 7.16
C LEU A 33 -9.98 2.58 6.07
N ASP A 34 -9.26 1.51 6.45
CA ASP A 34 -8.34 0.78 5.55
C ASP A 34 -9.03 0.24 4.29
N GLN A 35 -10.32 -0.10 4.35
CA GLN A 35 -11.04 -0.62 3.17
C GLN A 35 -11.39 0.46 2.13
N PHE A 36 -11.39 1.74 2.51
CA PHE A 36 -11.89 2.84 1.67
C PHE A 36 -10.77 3.70 1.11
N LEU A 37 -9.65 3.81 1.85
CA LEU A 37 -8.50 4.60 1.45
C LEU A 37 -7.39 3.67 0.96
N ILE A 38 -6.89 3.93 -0.25
CA ILE A 38 -5.77 3.18 -0.83
C ILE A 38 -4.46 3.93 -0.61
N LYS A 39 -4.32 5.13 -1.16
CA LYS A 39 -3.08 5.94 -1.06
C LYS A 39 -3.32 7.27 -0.37
N SER A 40 -4.26 8.03 -0.90
CA SER A 40 -4.69 9.32 -0.39
C SER A 40 -6.20 9.40 -0.46
N GLY A 41 -6.78 10.16 0.46
CA GLY A 41 -8.18 10.53 0.39
C GLY A 41 -8.49 11.59 1.44
N THR A 42 -9.52 12.36 1.16
CA THR A 42 -9.99 13.41 2.05
C THR A 42 -11.24 12.91 2.76
N ILE A 43 -11.25 13.00 4.09
CA ILE A 43 -12.39 12.60 4.91
C ILE A 43 -13.13 13.87 5.32
N THR A 44 -14.44 13.89 5.12
CA THR A 44 -15.30 15.02 5.42
C THR A 44 -16.71 14.53 5.70
N ASP A 45 -17.39 15.27 6.57
CA ASP A 45 -18.80 15.15 6.90
C ASP A 45 -19.70 16.00 5.99
N LEU A 46 -19.12 16.95 5.25
CA LEU A 46 -19.83 17.85 4.34
C LEU A 46 -19.99 17.22 2.95
N GLU A 47 -21.20 17.28 2.39
CA GLU A 47 -21.48 16.76 1.04
C GLU A 47 -20.82 17.62 -0.07
N GLU A 48 -20.64 18.92 0.17
CA GLU A 48 -20.05 19.88 -0.79
C GLU A 48 -18.54 20.13 -0.56
N ALA A 49 -17.84 19.16 0.02
CA ALA A 49 -16.41 19.30 0.27
C ALA A 49 -15.58 19.03 -1.00
N PHE A 50 -14.50 19.81 -1.17
CA PHE A 50 -13.53 19.59 -2.22
C PHE A 50 -12.41 18.66 -1.74
N PRO A 51 -11.98 17.68 -2.57
CA PRO A 51 -10.86 16.82 -2.21
C PRO A 51 -9.57 17.64 -2.14
N LEU A 52 -8.73 17.31 -1.16
CA LEU A 52 -7.36 17.80 -1.12
C LEU A 52 -6.59 17.26 -2.33
N LYS A 53 -5.63 18.06 -2.80
CA LYS A 53 -4.79 17.70 -3.94
C LYS A 53 -3.89 16.53 -3.58
N ASP A 54 -3.91 15.48 -4.41
CA ASP A 54 -3.03 14.34 -4.25
C ASP A 54 -1.55 14.74 -4.29
N MET A 55 -0.75 14.06 -3.48
CA MET A 55 0.70 14.24 -3.49
C MET A 55 1.27 13.80 -4.85
N LYS A 56 1.96 14.72 -5.51
CA LYS A 56 2.73 14.41 -6.71
C LYS A 56 4.12 13.94 -6.28
N TYR A 57 4.40 12.67 -6.52
CA TYR A 57 5.75 12.14 -6.36
C TYR A 57 6.59 12.49 -7.58
N SER A 58 7.77 13.07 -7.37
CA SER A 58 8.70 13.43 -8.45
C SER A 58 9.32 12.22 -9.13
N VAL A 59 9.25 11.05 -8.51
CA VAL A 59 9.83 9.80 -9.00
C VAL A 59 8.74 8.89 -9.54
N SER A 60 8.96 8.40 -10.77
CA SER A 60 8.11 7.37 -11.37
C SER A 60 8.71 5.99 -11.10
N PRO A 61 7.89 4.95 -10.86
CA PRO A 61 8.40 3.60 -10.73
C PRO A 61 8.96 3.12 -12.09
N VAL A 62 10.27 2.86 -12.13
CA VAL A 62 11.02 2.51 -13.34
C VAL A 62 11.43 1.04 -13.38
N VAL A 63 11.67 0.44 -12.20
CA VAL A 63 12.04 -0.97 -12.06
C VAL A 63 10.76 -1.79 -11.90
N ARG A 64 10.60 -2.81 -12.72
CA ARG A 64 9.48 -3.76 -12.66
C ARG A 64 10.00 -5.16 -12.40
N VAL A 65 9.25 -5.91 -11.59
CA VAL A 65 9.54 -7.30 -11.27
C VAL A 65 8.24 -8.09 -11.26
N ALA A 66 8.23 -9.24 -11.94
CA ALA A 66 7.12 -10.17 -11.89
C ALA A 66 7.28 -11.08 -10.66
N VAL A 67 6.19 -11.30 -9.95
CA VAL A 67 6.13 -12.08 -8.72
C VAL A 67 5.06 -13.14 -8.84
N GLU A 68 5.44 -14.38 -8.56
CA GLU A 68 4.55 -15.54 -8.59
C GLU A 68 4.68 -16.33 -7.29
N PRO A 69 3.60 -16.94 -6.79
CA PRO A 69 3.70 -17.81 -5.63
C PRO A 69 4.36 -19.14 -6.03
N LYS A 70 5.27 -19.70 -5.21
CA LYS A 70 5.81 -21.05 -5.48
C LYS A 70 4.72 -22.11 -5.46
N ASN A 71 3.74 -21.95 -4.55
CA ASN A 71 2.60 -22.84 -4.42
C ASN A 71 1.34 -22.16 -4.97
N PRO A 72 0.59 -22.80 -5.88
CA PRO A 72 -0.62 -22.20 -6.45
C PRO A 72 -1.72 -21.97 -5.40
N SER A 73 -1.70 -22.72 -4.30
CA SER A 73 -2.64 -22.54 -3.18
C SER A 73 -2.46 -21.22 -2.42
N ASP A 74 -1.30 -20.57 -2.53
CA ASP A 74 -0.99 -19.31 -1.83
C ASP A 74 -1.27 -18.07 -2.69
N LEU A 75 -1.74 -18.23 -3.93
CA LEU A 75 -2.18 -17.14 -4.81
C LEU A 75 -3.15 -16.14 -4.16
N PRO A 76 -4.22 -16.56 -3.43
CA PRO A 76 -5.10 -15.60 -2.77
C PRO A 76 -4.37 -14.78 -1.69
N LYS A 77 -3.37 -15.35 -1.02
CA LYS A 77 -2.56 -14.62 -0.03
C LYS A 77 -1.64 -13.61 -0.72
N LEU A 78 -1.06 -13.97 -1.86
CA LEU A 78 -0.24 -13.05 -2.66
C LEU A 78 -1.06 -11.84 -3.11
N VAL A 79 -2.27 -12.05 -3.66
CA VAL A 79 -3.14 -10.95 -4.10
C VAL A 79 -3.51 -10.01 -2.95
N GLU A 80 -3.84 -10.56 -1.79
CA GLU A 80 -4.12 -9.77 -0.59
C GLU A 80 -2.87 -9.04 -0.09
N GLY A 81 -1.71 -9.70 -0.12
CA GLY A 81 -0.44 -9.10 0.27
C GLY A 81 -0.02 -7.95 -0.64
N LEU A 82 -0.21 -8.09 -1.95
CA LEU A 82 0.05 -7.03 -2.93
C LEU A 82 -0.86 -5.81 -2.69
N LYS A 83 -2.13 -6.03 -2.35
CA LYS A 83 -3.04 -4.94 -1.98
C LYS A 83 -2.56 -4.20 -0.73
N ARG A 84 -2.07 -4.92 0.27
CA ARG A 84 -1.52 -4.30 1.49
C ARG A 84 -0.22 -3.55 1.21
N LEU A 85 0.67 -4.12 0.42
CA LEU A 85 1.91 -3.46 -0.01
C LEU A 85 1.63 -2.14 -0.74
N ALA A 86 0.65 -2.13 -1.64
CA ALA A 86 0.24 -0.93 -2.38
C ALA A 86 -0.40 0.16 -1.49
N LYS A 87 -0.86 -0.19 -0.28
CA LYS A 87 -1.34 0.77 0.73
C LYS A 87 -0.21 1.27 1.62
N SER A 88 0.73 0.39 1.96
CA SER A 88 1.87 0.72 2.82
C SER A 88 2.84 1.68 2.14
N ASP A 89 3.11 1.49 0.84
CA ASP A 89 4.00 2.34 0.07
C ASP A 89 3.27 3.08 -1.07
N PRO A 90 3.29 4.43 -1.09
CA PRO A 90 2.59 5.20 -2.11
C PRO A 90 3.26 5.16 -3.49
N LEU A 91 4.58 4.90 -3.57
CA LEU A 91 5.37 4.85 -4.80
C LEU A 91 5.28 3.50 -5.49
N VAL A 92 4.98 2.44 -4.75
CA VAL A 92 4.81 1.10 -5.32
C VAL A 92 3.53 1.04 -6.16
N GLN A 93 3.63 0.38 -7.30
CA GLN A 93 2.49 0.03 -8.14
C GLN A 93 2.44 -1.48 -8.29
N CYS A 94 1.36 -2.09 -7.81
CA CYS A 94 1.08 -3.49 -7.99
C CYS A 94 -0.08 -3.61 -8.98
N PHE A 95 0.11 -4.32 -10.09
CA PHE A 95 -0.93 -4.59 -11.06
C PHE A 95 -0.78 -6.02 -11.58
N THR A 96 -1.86 -6.55 -12.15
CA THR A 96 -1.85 -7.88 -12.79
C THR A 96 -1.92 -7.65 -14.28
N GLU A 97 -0.99 -8.21 -15.03
CA GLU A 97 -0.98 -8.15 -16.48
C GLU A 97 -2.01 -9.13 -17.08
N GLU A 98 -2.39 -8.91 -18.35
CA GLU A 98 -3.33 -9.78 -19.06
C GLU A 98 -2.80 -11.21 -19.24
N SER A 99 -1.48 -11.40 -19.15
CA SER A 99 -0.80 -12.71 -19.10
C SER A 99 -1.14 -13.51 -17.83
N GLY A 100 -1.71 -12.88 -16.81
CA GLY A 100 -1.97 -13.46 -15.49
C GLY A 100 -0.81 -13.29 -14.51
N GLU A 101 0.27 -12.62 -14.91
CA GLU A 101 1.41 -12.35 -14.04
C GLU A 101 1.15 -11.15 -13.12
N HIS A 102 1.59 -11.24 -11.86
CA HIS A 102 1.52 -10.13 -10.92
C HIS A 102 2.83 -9.34 -10.95
N VAL A 103 2.76 -8.05 -11.27
CA VAL A 103 3.93 -7.19 -11.41
C VAL A 103 3.96 -6.15 -10.29
N ILE A 104 5.15 -5.98 -9.71
CA ILE A 104 5.48 -4.93 -8.75
C ILE A 104 6.42 -3.95 -9.43
N ALA A 105 6.05 -2.68 -9.44
CA ALA A 105 6.87 -1.59 -9.97
C ALA A 105 7.29 -0.63 -8.85
N GLY A 106 8.55 -0.22 -8.86
CA GLY A 106 9.17 0.59 -7.82
C GLY A 106 10.22 1.56 -8.39
N CYS A 107 10.67 2.49 -7.54
CA CYS A 107 11.57 3.57 -7.93
C CYS A 107 13.02 3.12 -8.22
N GLY A 108 13.46 1.99 -7.64
CA GLY A 108 14.84 1.52 -7.76
C GLY A 108 15.02 0.10 -7.23
N GLU A 109 16.21 -0.45 -7.42
CA GLU A 109 16.52 -1.85 -7.07
C GLU A 109 16.39 -2.10 -5.56
N LEU A 110 16.98 -1.23 -4.73
CA LEU A 110 16.90 -1.34 -3.27
C LEU A 110 15.46 -1.24 -2.76
N HIS A 111 14.66 -0.37 -3.38
CA HIS A 111 13.25 -0.22 -3.00
C HIS A 111 12.49 -1.53 -3.27
N ILE A 112 12.67 -2.12 -4.45
CA ILE A 112 12.05 -3.40 -4.79
C ILE A 112 12.53 -4.53 -3.87
N GLU A 113 13.82 -4.58 -3.51
CA GLU A 113 14.34 -5.58 -2.59
C GLU A 113 13.65 -5.54 -1.22
N ILE A 114 13.47 -4.34 -0.66
CA ILE A 114 12.76 -4.14 0.61
C ILE A 114 11.29 -4.55 0.46
N CYS A 115 10.61 -4.11 -0.61
CA CYS A 115 9.21 -4.47 -0.86
C CYS A 115 8.99 -5.98 -0.99
N LEU A 116 9.91 -6.70 -1.63
CA LEU A 116 9.85 -8.16 -1.77
C LEU A 116 10.04 -8.85 -0.42
N LYS A 117 10.95 -8.34 0.41
CA LYS A 117 11.17 -8.85 1.76
C LYS A 117 9.94 -8.63 2.65
N ASP A 118 9.33 -7.44 2.61
CA ASP A 118 8.12 -7.13 3.37
C ASP A 118 6.94 -7.99 2.89
N LEU A 119 6.81 -8.20 1.57
CA LEU A 119 5.82 -9.11 0.98
C LEU A 119 5.95 -10.54 1.51
N GLN A 120 7.18 -11.07 1.53
CA GLN A 120 7.46 -12.41 2.05
C GLN A 120 7.22 -12.53 3.55
N GLN A 121 7.79 -11.62 4.34
CA GLN A 121 7.81 -11.72 5.80
C GLN A 121 6.47 -11.35 6.43
N ASP A 122 5.94 -10.18 6.09
CA ASP A 122 4.81 -9.59 6.81
C ASP A 122 3.45 -9.91 6.17
N PHE A 123 3.41 -9.96 4.84
CA PHE A 123 2.12 -10.06 4.12
C PHE A 123 1.74 -11.48 3.71
N MET A 124 2.72 -12.36 3.47
CA MET A 124 2.49 -13.76 3.10
C MET A 124 2.84 -14.77 4.21
N ASN A 125 3.14 -14.31 5.43
CA ASN A 125 3.50 -15.16 6.58
C ASN A 125 4.67 -16.12 6.29
N GLY A 126 5.67 -15.67 5.53
CA GLY A 126 6.83 -16.49 5.16
C GLY A 126 6.60 -17.44 3.98
N ALA A 127 5.51 -17.27 3.21
CA ALA A 127 5.34 -18.06 1.99
C ALA A 127 6.39 -17.70 0.95
N ASP A 128 6.88 -18.73 0.26
CA ASP A 128 7.88 -18.59 -0.78
C ASP A 128 7.29 -18.00 -2.07
N ILE A 129 7.93 -16.97 -2.60
CA ILE A 129 7.66 -16.42 -3.94
C ILE A 129 8.81 -16.67 -4.90
N ARG A 130 8.45 -16.77 -6.18
CA ARG A 130 9.36 -16.68 -7.31
C ARG A 130 9.34 -15.25 -7.80
N VAL A 131 10.52 -14.73 -8.05
CA VAL A 131 10.76 -13.34 -8.43
C VAL A 131 11.54 -13.38 -9.73
N SER A 132 11.07 -12.68 -10.76
CA SER A 132 11.79 -12.55 -12.02
C SER A 132 12.92 -11.52 -11.92
N ASN A 133 13.78 -11.47 -12.93
CA ASN A 133 14.84 -10.47 -12.98
C ASN A 133 14.22 -9.07 -13.12
N PRO A 134 14.78 -8.05 -12.44
CA PRO A 134 14.31 -6.68 -12.56
C PRO A 134 14.48 -6.17 -13.99
N VAL A 135 13.38 -5.70 -14.56
CA VAL A 135 13.34 -5.09 -15.89
C VAL A 135 13.12 -3.59 -15.73
N VAL A 136 13.96 -2.80 -16.39
CA VAL A 136 13.79 -1.35 -16.44
C VAL A 136 12.90 -1.01 -17.63
N SER A 137 11.81 -0.30 -17.37
CA SER A 137 10.92 0.17 -18.44
C SER A 137 11.56 1.35 -19.16
N TYR A 138 12.02 1.14 -20.39
CA TYR A 138 12.38 2.23 -21.28
C TYR A 138 11.10 2.92 -21.76
N ARG A 139 11.04 4.25 -21.64
CA ARG A 139 10.05 5.07 -22.32
C ARG A 139 10.76 5.72 -23.50
N GLU A 140 10.31 5.41 -24.73
CA GLU A 140 10.62 6.22 -25.91
C GLU A 140 9.98 7.60 -25.82
#